data_AF-A0A401QAL5-F1
#
_entry.id   AF-A0A401QAL5-F1
#
_cell.length_a   1.000
_cell.length_b   1.000
_cell.length_c   1.000
_cell.angle_alpha   90.00
_cell.angle_beta   90.00
_cell.angle_gamma   90.00
#
_symmetry.space_group_name_H-M   'P 1'
#
loop_
_entity.id
_entity.type
_entity.pdbx_description
1 polymer ?
#
loop_
_entity_poly.entity_id
_entity_poly.type
_entity_poly.pdbx_seq_one_letter_code
_entity_poly.pdbx_strand_id
1 'polypeptide(L)'
;PCVWSQDHVRQWLDWAVKEYSLSDIDSSLFQNIDGKELCKLTKDDVTRLTTTYNAEILLSHLNYLRENSPTFAYPNSNSHSQQPVRAPVKTGM
;
A
#
# COMPACT_ATOMS: atom_id res chain seq x y z
N PRO A 1 1.84 2.60 1.59
CA PRO A 1 1.84 3.38 0.33
C PRO A 1 2.72 4.66 0.32
N CYS A 2 2.99 5.34 1.44
CA CYS A 2 3.72 6.63 1.44
C CYS A 2 5.16 6.58 0.87
N VAL A 3 5.79 5.41 0.80
CA VAL A 3 7.17 5.21 0.31
C VAL A 3 7.22 4.75 -1.15
N TRP A 4 6.08 4.65 -1.82
CA TRP A 4 6.02 4.20 -3.20
C TRP A 4 6.63 5.23 -4.16
N SER A 5 7.40 4.74 -5.12
CA SER A 5 7.75 5.52 -6.31
C SER A 5 6.56 5.60 -7.28
N GLN A 6 6.67 6.44 -8.30
CA GLN A 6 5.67 6.53 -9.37
C GLN A 6 5.42 5.17 -10.05
N ASP A 7 6.46 4.36 -10.27
CA ASP A 7 6.30 3.00 -10.83
C ASP A 7 5.51 2.07 -9.91
N HIS A 8 5.68 2.18 -8.59
CA HIS A 8 4.90 1.39 -7.64
C HIS A 8 3.43 1.83 -7.63
N VAL A 9 3.16 3.14 -7.73
CA VAL A 9 1.79 3.67 -7.86
C VAL A 9 1.13 3.17 -9.14
N ARG A 10 1.86 3.17 -10.28
CA ARG A 10 1.37 2.65 -11.55
C ARG A 10 1.04 1.15 -11.49
N GLN A 11 1.93 0.34 -10.90
CA GLN A 11 1.69 -1.09 -10.73
C GLN A 11 0.48 -1.39 -9.84
N TRP A 12 0.35 -0.65 -8.74
CA TRP A 12 -0.80 -0.76 -7.84
C TRP A 12 -2.11 -0.41 -8.56
N LEU A 13 -2.12 0.67 -9.34
CA LEU A 13 -3.30 1.08 -10.08
C LEU A 13 -3.71 0.06 -11.14
N ASP A 14 -2.75 -0.47 -11.92
CA ASP A 14 -3.00 -1.53 -12.91
C ASP A 14 -3.53 -2.81 -12.25
N TRP A 15 -2.98 -3.20 -11.10
CA TRP A 15 -3.51 -4.32 -10.32
C TRP A 15 -4.93 -4.04 -9.83
N ALA A 16 -5.20 -2.88 -9.25
CA ALA A 16 -6.53 -2.53 -8.70
C ALA A 16 -7.60 -2.48 -9.80
N VAL A 17 -7.26 -1.96 -10.98
CA VAL A 17 -8.12 -1.97 -12.17
C VAL A 17 -8.55 -3.39 -12.52
N LYS A 18 -7.61 -4.35 -12.52
CA LYS A 18 -7.88 -5.75 -12.85
C LYS A 18 -8.64 -6.47 -11.75
N GLU A 19 -8.19 -6.33 -10.50
CA GLU A 19 -8.76 -7.02 -9.33
C GLU A 19 -10.22 -6.61 -9.09
N TYR A 20 -10.50 -5.32 -9.17
CA TYR A 20 -11.84 -4.77 -8.92
C TYR A 20 -12.66 -4.55 -10.19
N SER A 21 -12.12 -4.93 -11.36
CA SER A 21 -12.76 -4.69 -12.67
C SER A 21 -13.16 -3.23 -12.89
N LEU A 22 -12.31 -2.29 -12.47
CA LEU A 22 -12.57 -0.85 -12.61
C LEU A 22 -12.46 -0.47 -14.09
N SER A 23 -13.50 0.17 -14.62
CA SER A 23 -13.50 0.71 -15.98
C SER A 23 -13.25 2.23 -15.95
N ASP A 24 -12.84 2.79 -17.08
CA ASP A 24 -12.69 4.24 -17.28
C ASP A 24 -11.69 4.91 -16.31
N ILE A 25 -10.58 4.22 -16.01
CA ILE A 25 -9.45 4.81 -15.28
C ILE A 25 -8.38 5.25 -16.27
N ASP A 26 -8.19 6.55 -16.40
CA ASP A 26 -7.08 7.11 -17.16
C ASP A 26 -5.79 7.07 -16.33
N SER A 27 -5.00 6.03 -16.55
CA SER A 27 -3.69 5.84 -15.89
C SER A 27 -2.70 6.97 -16.13
N SER A 28 -2.86 7.77 -17.20
CA SER A 28 -2.00 8.92 -17.47
C SER A 28 -2.16 10.03 -16.43
N LEU A 29 -3.33 10.10 -15.77
CA LEU A 29 -3.60 11.07 -14.70
C LEU A 29 -2.80 10.77 -13.43
N PHE A 30 -2.37 9.52 -13.25
CA PHE A 30 -1.57 9.09 -12.10
C PHE A 30 -0.06 8.99 -12.41
N GLN A 31 0.36 9.23 -13.65
CA GLN A 31 1.72 8.93 -14.11
C GLN A 31 2.83 9.65 -13.33
N ASN A 32 2.53 10.85 -12.81
CA ASN A 32 3.47 11.70 -12.07
C ASN A 32 3.21 11.69 -10.55
N ILE A 33 2.31 10.83 -10.06
CA ILE A 33 1.95 10.75 -8.65
C ILE A 33 2.84 9.70 -7.97
N ASP A 34 3.61 10.12 -6.97
CA ASP A 34 4.34 9.20 -6.09
C ASP A 34 3.49 8.79 -4.88
N GLY A 35 4.00 7.88 -4.05
CA GLY A 35 3.31 7.38 -2.88
C GLY A 35 2.97 8.45 -1.84
N LYS A 36 3.76 9.53 -1.75
CA LYS A 36 3.51 10.62 -0.80
C LYS A 36 2.34 11.46 -1.25
N GLU A 37 2.33 11.86 -2.53
CA GLU A 37 1.23 12.62 -3.12
C GLU A 37 -0.05 11.79 -3.15
N LEU A 38 0.03 10.50 -3.52
CA LEU A 38 -1.10 9.57 -3.49
C LEU A 38 -1.77 9.51 -2.11
N CYS A 39 -0.98 9.48 -1.03
CA CYS A 39 -1.51 9.42 0.33
C CYS A 39 -2.10 10.75 0.82
N LYS A 40 -1.86 11.86 0.13
CA LYS A 40 -2.44 13.18 0.45
C LYS A 40 -3.75 13.45 -0.29
N LEU A 41 -4.03 12.73 -1.37
CA LEU A 41 -5.24 12.92 -2.16
C LEU A 41 -6.48 12.71 -1.26
N THR A 42 -7.35 13.71 -1.27
CA THR A 42 -8.67 13.62 -0.63
C THR A 42 -9.64 12.85 -1.53
N LYS A 43 -10.83 12.51 -0.99
CA LYS A 43 -11.89 11.94 -1.80
C LYS A 43 -12.19 12.80 -3.03
N ASP A 44 -12.31 14.11 -2.83
CA ASP A 44 -12.59 15.07 -3.90
C ASP A 44 -11.46 15.15 -4.94
N ASP A 45 -10.21 14.93 -4.54
CA ASP A 45 -9.11 14.89 -5.50
C ASP A 45 -9.18 13.64 -6.37
N VAL A 46 -9.45 12.46 -5.78
CA VAL A 46 -9.53 11.21 -6.54
C VAL A 46 -10.76 11.18 -7.45
N THR A 47 -11.89 11.75 -7.04
CA THR A 47 -13.09 11.87 -7.90
C THR A 47 -12.92 12.85 -9.06
N ARG A 48 -11.89 13.71 -9.04
CA ARG A 48 -11.50 14.51 -10.22
C ARG A 48 -10.66 13.71 -11.21
N LEU A 49 -10.05 12.60 -10.77
CA LEU A 49 -9.21 11.74 -11.60
C LEU A 49 -9.99 10.53 -12.15
N THR A 50 -11.08 10.14 -11.51
CA THR A 50 -11.93 9.00 -11.94
C THR A 50 -13.35 9.13 -11.38
N THR A 51 -14.22 8.15 -11.65
CA THR A 51 -15.59 8.14 -11.14
C THR A 51 -15.66 8.04 -9.62
N THR A 52 -16.76 8.50 -9.01
CA THR A 52 -16.97 8.41 -7.56
C THR A 52 -16.85 6.98 -7.04
N TYR A 53 -17.38 6.00 -7.78
CA TYR A 53 -17.31 4.59 -7.42
C TYR A 53 -15.85 4.08 -7.39
N ASN A 54 -15.09 4.35 -8.45
CA ASN A 54 -13.69 3.96 -8.54
C ASN A 54 -12.86 4.65 -7.43
N ALA A 55 -13.13 5.92 -7.15
CA ALA A 55 -12.45 6.67 -6.11
C ALA A 55 -12.66 6.05 -4.72
N GLU A 56 -13.87 5.61 -4.39
CA GLU A 56 -14.16 4.95 -3.12
C GLU A 56 -13.43 3.62 -2.97
N ILE A 57 -13.36 2.80 -4.02
CA ILE A 57 -12.63 1.53 -4.00
C ILE A 57 -11.13 1.78 -3.83
N LEU A 58 -10.55 2.67 -4.63
CA LEU A 58 -9.13 2.99 -4.58
C LEU A 58 -8.72 3.54 -3.21
N LEU A 59 -9.50 4.47 -2.65
CA LEU A 59 -9.23 5.04 -1.32
C LEU A 59 -9.40 4.02 -0.21
N SER A 60 -10.43 3.18 -0.28
CA SER A 60 -10.64 2.10 0.69
C SER A 60 -9.45 1.13 0.71
N HIS A 61 -8.98 0.72 -0.47
CA HIS A 61 -7.83 -0.18 -0.56
C HIS A 61 -6.51 0.52 -0.17
N LEU A 62 -6.34 1.79 -0.49
CA LEU A 62 -5.20 2.59 -0.02
C LEU A 62 -5.17 2.67 1.51
N ASN A 63 -6.33 2.84 2.16
CA ASN A 63 -6.44 2.85 3.62
C ASN A 63 -6.11 1.48 4.22
N TYR A 64 -6.63 0.39 3.64
CA TYR A 64 -6.28 -0.97 4.02
C TYR A 64 -4.77 -1.19 3.98
N LEU A 65 -4.09 -0.75 2.91
CA LEU A 65 -2.64 -0.87 2.79
C LEU A 65 -1.87 -0.03 3.81
N ARG A 66 -2.44 1.08 4.30
CA ARG A 66 -1.82 1.90 5.36
C ARG A 66 -1.92 1.21 6.72
N GLU A 67 -3.05 0.60 7.01
CA GLU A 67 -3.31 -0.10 8.27
C GLU A 67 -2.58 -1.44 8.35
N ASN A 68 -2.42 -2.13 7.21
CA ASN A 68 -1.86 -3.48 7.14
C ASN A 68 -0.40 -3.53 6.66
N SER A 69 0.25 -2.39 6.41
CA SER A 69 1.67 -2.36 6.01
C SER A 69 2.58 -2.59 7.22
N PRO A 70 3.20 -3.77 7.39
CA PRO A 70 3.98 -4.11 8.58
C PRO A 70 5.31 -3.35 8.65
N THR A 71 5.74 -2.76 7.53
CA THR A 71 7.07 -2.16 7.34
C THR A 71 7.29 -0.83 8.06
N PHE A 72 6.29 -0.28 8.74
CA PHE A 72 6.47 0.90 9.62
C PHE A 72 5.67 0.81 10.93
N ALA A 73 5.30 -0.39 11.35
CA ALA A 73 4.99 -0.63 12.75
C ALA A 73 6.30 -0.48 13.53
N TYR A 74 6.59 0.73 14.01
CA TYR A 74 7.56 0.90 15.09
C TYR A 74 7.26 -0.13 16.19
N PRO A 75 8.28 -0.75 16.80
CA PRO A 75 8.07 -1.82 17.75
C PRO A 75 7.20 -1.29 18.87
N ASN A 76 6.02 -1.88 19.06
CA ASN A 76 5.22 -1.60 20.22
C ASN A 76 6.02 -2.03 21.45
N SER A 77 6.50 -1.05 22.21
CA SER A 77 7.14 -1.23 23.50
C SER A 77 6.09 -1.71 24.52
N ASN A 78 5.75 -3.01 24.54
CA ASN A 78 5.42 -3.72 25.80
C ASN A 78 5.31 -5.26 25.64
N SER A 79 6.33 -5.96 26.12
CA SER A 79 6.24 -7.03 27.12
C SER A 79 5.16 -8.13 27.01
N HIS A 80 5.44 -9.25 26.32
CA HIS A 80 5.31 -10.59 26.92
C HIS A 80 5.88 -11.71 26.03
N SER A 81 6.80 -12.47 26.63
CA SER A 81 7.25 -13.85 26.31
C SER A 81 6.80 -14.53 25.02
N GLN A 82 7.77 -14.84 24.14
CA GLN A 82 8.09 -16.22 23.75
C GLN A 82 9.36 -16.26 22.88
N GLN A 83 10.39 -16.92 23.39
CA GLN A 83 11.63 -17.20 22.67
C GLN A 83 11.39 -18.29 21.61
N PRO A 84 11.93 -18.17 20.39
CA PRO A 84 12.22 -19.33 19.56
C PRO A 84 13.66 -19.75 19.81
N VAL A 85 13.80 -20.92 20.45
CA VAL A 85 15.04 -21.66 20.61
C VAL A 85 15.78 -21.79 19.26
N ARG A 86 17.02 -21.29 19.19
CA ARG A 86 17.96 -21.68 18.13
C ARG A 86 19.10 -22.47 18.78
N ALA A 87 19.04 -23.79 18.63
CA ALA A 87 20.15 -24.68 18.90
C ALA A 87 21.30 -24.36 17.92
N PRO A 88 22.55 -24.20 18.36
CA PRO A 88 23.68 -24.11 17.45
C PRO A 88 24.04 -25.50 16.93
N VAL A 89 24.14 -25.60 15.60
CA VAL A 89 24.62 -26.79 14.90
C VAL A 89 26.17 -26.83 14.91
N LYS A 90 26.69 -27.87 15.57
CA LYS A 90 27.98 -28.60 15.41
C LYS A 90 29.23 -27.85 14.91
N THR A 91 30.35 -28.09 15.62
CA THR A 91 31.65 -28.34 14.99
C THR A 91 32.39 -29.40 15.82
N GLY A 92 32.58 -30.59 15.25
CA GLY A 92 33.41 -31.65 15.83
C GLY A 92 34.74 -31.71 15.10
N MET A 93 35.82 -31.73 15.88
CA MET A 93 37.04 -32.50 15.59
C MET A 93 37.17 -33.55 16.68
#